data_AF-A0A2H0DU52-F1
#
_entry.id   AF-A0A2H0DU52-F1
#
_cell.length_a   1.000
_cell.length_b   1.000
_cell.length_c   1.000
_cell.angle_alpha   90.00
_cell.angle_beta   90.00
_cell.angle_gamma   90.00
#
_symmetry.space_group_name_H-M   'P 1'
#
loop_
_entity.id
_entity.type
_entity.pdbx_description
1 polymer ?
#
loop_
_entity_poly.entity_id
_entity_poly.type
_entity_poly.pdbx_seq_one_letter_code
_entity_poly.pdbx_strand_id
1 'polypeptide(L)'
;YFSCFHEYVNYHRPCAFPTLIVDKRGKEKKIYKQENYQTPLEKLLTLPNLHQYLKGSVTIEILTTQAARLSDNEMAAVVQKERSRLFCKTKQ
;
A
#
# COMPACT_ATOMS: atom_id res chain seq x y z
N TYR A 1 9.23 -7.21 12.95
CA TYR A 1 8.05 -7.56 12.12
C TYR A 1 7.06 -6.42 11.85
N PHE A 2 6.26 -5.93 12.82
CA PHE A 2 5.17 -4.99 12.47
C PHE A 2 5.64 -3.68 11.81
N SER A 3 6.77 -3.12 12.24
CA SER A 3 7.32 -1.90 11.62
C SER A 3 7.66 -2.09 10.14
N CYS A 4 8.38 -3.16 9.79
CA CYS A 4 8.71 -3.46 8.39
C CYS A 4 7.45 -3.89 7.60
N PHE A 5 6.50 -4.56 8.25
CA PHE A 5 5.23 -4.94 7.60
C PHE A 5 4.38 -3.72 7.22
N HIS A 6 4.29 -2.69 8.08
CA HIS A 6 3.58 -1.45 7.76
C HIS A 6 4.20 -0.72 6.56
N GLU A 7 5.53 -0.69 6.48
CA GLU A 7 6.23 -0.08 5.34
C GLU A 7 5.92 -0.83 4.04
N TYR A 8 6.04 -2.16 4.07
CA TYR A 8 5.73 -3.00 2.91
C TYR A 8 4.29 -2.82 2.41
N VAL A 9 3.31 -2.83 3.31
CA VAL A 9 1.90 -2.70 2.91
C VAL A 9 1.61 -1.34 2.28
N ASN A 10 2.25 -0.26 2.76
CA ASN A 10 1.96 1.10 2.30
C ASN A 10 2.74 1.52 1.04
N TYR A 11 3.95 0.99 0.84
CA TYR A 11 4.85 1.48 -0.20
C TYR A 11 5.22 0.46 -1.27
N HIS A 12 5.06 -0.85 -1.02
CA HIS A 12 5.59 -1.89 -1.91
C HIS A 12 4.56 -2.92 -2.35
N ARG A 13 3.45 -3.06 -1.61
CA ARG A 13 2.42 -4.05 -1.92
C ARG A 13 1.38 -3.47 -2.89
N PRO A 14 1.20 -4.06 -4.08
CA PRO A 14 0.10 -3.68 -4.97
C PRO A 14 -1.26 -3.96 -4.30
N CYS A 15 -2.16 -3.00 -4.40
CA CYS A 15 -3.52 -3.05 -3.88
C CYS A 15 -4.53 -2.85 -5.01
N ALA A 16 -5.62 -3.61 -4.99
CA ALA A 16 -6.66 -3.55 -6.02
C ALA A 16 -7.67 -2.44 -5.70
N PHE A 17 -7.63 -1.33 -6.45
CA PHE A 17 -8.62 -0.26 -6.30
C PHE A 17 -9.80 -0.45 -7.26
N PRO A 18 -11.05 -0.49 -6.76
CA PRO A 18 -12.21 -0.73 -7.60
C PRO A 18 -12.62 0.51 -8.38
N THR A 19 -13.09 0.30 -9.60
CA THR A 19 -13.96 1.25 -10.31
C THR A 19 -15.40 0.92 -9.98
N LEU A 20 -16.21 1.93 -9.66
CA LEU A 20 -17.64 1.78 -9.49
C LEU A 20 -18.35 1.91 -10.83
N ILE A 21 -19.22 0.94 -11.14
CA ILE A 21 -20.18 1.06 -12.23
C ILE A 21 -21.59 1.00 -11.66
N VAL A 22 -22.48 1.82 -12.20
CA VAL A 22 -23.90 1.80 -11.86
C VAL A 22 -24.64 1.08 -12.96
N ASP A 23 -25.40 0.05 -12.62
CA ASP A 23 -26.21 -0.66 -13.62
C ASP A 23 -27.49 0.13 -13.98
N LYS A 24 -28.21 -0.35 -15.00
CA LYS A 24 -29.46 0.27 -15.47
C LYS A 24 -30.56 0.35 -14.40
N ARG A 25 -30.40 -0.35 -13.27
CA ARG A 25 -31.35 -0.40 -12.15
C ARG A 25 -30.85 0.43 -10.95
N GLY A 26 -29.76 1.17 -11.11
CA GLY A 26 -29.16 1.98 -10.05
C GLY A 26 -28.29 1.19 -9.05
N LYS A 27 -28.01 -0.09 -9.29
CA LYS A 27 -27.16 -0.89 -8.40
C LYS A 27 -25.69 -0.65 -8.70
N GLU A 28 -24.93 -0.28 -7.68
CA GLU A 28 -23.47 -0.16 -7.76
C GLU A 28 -22.80 -1.54 -7.79
N LYS A 29 -21.82 -1.70 -8.69
CA LYS A 29 -20.92 -2.86 -8.72
C LYS A 29 -19.47 -2.37 -8.74
N LYS A 30 -18.62 -3.04 -7.96
CA LYS A 30 -17.18 -2.81 -7.91
C LYS A 30 -16.48 -3.70 -8.94
N ILE A 31 -15.71 -3.10 -9.84
CA ILE A 31 -14.87 -3.80 -10.81
C ILE A 31 -13.40 -3.55 -10.46
N TYR A 32 -12.63 -4.61 -10.29
CA TYR A 32 -11.20 -4.54 -10.01
C TYR A 32 -10.43 -4.82 -11.29
N LYS A 33 -9.99 -3.75 -11.96
CA LYS A 33 -9.21 -3.85 -13.19
C LYS A 33 -7.73 -3.93 -12.88
N GLN A 34 -6.97 -4.59 -13.75
CA GLN A 34 -5.52 -4.71 -13.59
C GLN A 34 -4.83 -3.35 -13.61
N GLU A 35 -5.29 -2.42 -14.46
CA GLU A 35 -4.72 -1.06 -14.53
C GLU A 35 -4.89 -0.23 -13.25
N ASN A 36 -5.77 -0.64 -12.33
CA ASN A 36 -5.99 0.05 -11.06
C ASN A 36 -5.15 -0.49 -9.91
N TYR A 37 -4.31 -1.50 -10.17
CA TYR A 37 -3.38 -2.01 -9.16
C TYR A 37 -2.24 -1.03 -8.98
N GLN A 38 -2.09 -0.56 -7.75
CA GLN A 38 -1.06 0.39 -7.36
C GLN A 38 -0.83 0.27 -5.85
N THR A 39 0.28 0.78 -5.34
CA THR A 39 0.55 0.85 -3.91
C THR A 39 -0.36 1.90 -3.26
N PRO A 40 -0.62 1.80 -1.94
CA PRO A 40 -1.36 2.85 -1.24
C PRO A 40 -0.76 4.25 -1.40
N LEU A 41 0.58 4.39 -1.42
CA LEU A 41 1.23 5.68 -1.70
C LEU A 41 0.91 6.17 -3.12
N GLU A 42 1.07 5.33 -4.15
CA GLU A 42 0.73 5.70 -5.53
C GLU A 42 -0.72 6.17 -5.63
N LYS A 43 -1.65 5.44 -4.99
CA LYS A 43 -3.06 5.87 -4.96
C LYS A 43 -3.23 7.22 -4.28
N LEU A 44 -2.54 7.44 -3.16
CA LEU A 44 -2.59 8.69 -2.42
C LEU A 44 -2.13 9.86 -3.31
N LEU A 45 -1.08 9.67 -4.10
CA LEU A 45 -0.58 10.67 -5.06
C LEU A 45 -1.59 11.01 -6.16
N THR A 46 -2.57 10.15 -6.45
CA THR A 46 -3.64 10.45 -7.42
C THR A 46 -4.76 11.35 -6.90
N LEU A 47 -4.79 11.66 -5.59
CA LEU A 47 -5.91 12.43 -5.00
C LEU A 47 -5.79 13.93 -5.28
N PRO A 48 -6.91 14.61 -5.61
CA PRO A 48 -6.93 16.07 -5.67
C PRO A 48 -6.75 16.65 -4.27
N ASN A 49 -6.04 17.78 -4.17
CA ASN A 49 -5.77 18.46 -2.91
C ASN A 49 -5.10 17.58 -1.84
N LEU A 50 -4.22 16.66 -2.24
CA LEU A 50 -3.58 15.68 -1.37
C LEU A 50 -3.06 16.26 -0.04
N HIS A 51 -2.44 17.44 -0.07
CA HIS A 51 -1.86 18.09 1.11
C HIS A 51 -2.85 18.24 2.28
N GLN A 52 -4.15 18.39 2.04
CA GLN A 52 -5.15 18.51 3.10
C GLN A 52 -5.35 17.22 3.91
N TYR A 53 -4.97 16.07 3.34
CA TYR A 53 -5.10 14.76 3.97
C TYR A 53 -3.82 14.34 4.71
N LEU A 54 -2.72 15.08 4.55
CA LEU A 54 -1.48 14.83 5.26
C LEU A 54 -1.48 15.53 6.62
N LYS A 55 -0.78 14.92 7.59
CA LYS A 55 -0.46 15.60 8.85
C LYS A 55 0.48 16.77 8.54
N GLY A 56 0.38 17.86 9.30
CA GLY A 56 1.18 19.07 9.04
C GLY A 56 2.70 18.88 9.05
N SER A 57 3.21 17.80 9.65
CA SER A 57 4.63 17.43 9.66
C SER A 57 5.04 16.43 8.57
N VAL A 58 4.11 15.96 7.74
CA VAL A 58 4.35 14.94 6.71
C VAL A 58 4.22 15.59 5.35
N THR A 59 5.27 15.47 4.54
CA THR A 59 5.28 15.96 3.16
C THR A 59 5.32 14.81 2.17
N ILE A 60 4.98 15.10 0.92
CA ILE A 60 5.02 14.11 -0.17
C ILE A 60 6.45 13.61 -0.35
N GLU A 61 7.45 14.50 -0.26
CA GLU A 61 8.87 14.18 -0.43
C GLU A 61 9.35 13.19 0.64
N ILE A 62 8.89 13.34 1.89
CA ILE A 62 9.19 12.38 2.96
C ILE A 62 8.64 11.00 2.58
N LEU A 63 7.38 10.93 2.11
CA LEU A 63 6.74 9.67 1.76
C LEU A 63 7.41 8.98 0.56
N THR A 64 7.74 9.74 -0.50
CA THR A 64 8.40 9.20 -1.70
C THR A 64 9.83 8.78 -1.41
N THR A 65 10.55 9.51 -0.55
CA THR A 65 11.90 9.12 -0.11
C THR A 65 11.87 7.81 0.67
N GLN A 66 10.87 7.60 1.53
CA GLN A 66 10.71 6.32 2.24
C GLN A 66 10.42 5.18 1.26
N ALA A 67 9.51 5.39 0.31
CA ALA A 67 9.18 4.36 -0.69
C ALA A 67 10.36 4.00 -1.61
N ALA A 68 11.23 4.95 -1.93
CA ALA A 68 12.41 4.73 -2.78
C ALA A 68 13.60 4.07 -2.06
N ARG A 69 13.52 3.89 -0.74
CA ARG A 69 14.65 3.40 0.08
C ARG A 69 15.03 1.94 -0.23
N LEU A 70 14.05 1.12 -0.61
CA LEU A 70 14.21 -0.29 -0.95
C LEU A 70 13.39 -0.59 -2.20
N SER A 71 13.82 -1.56 -3.00
CA SER A 71 12.95 -2.13 -4.03
C SER A 71 11.86 -3.00 -3.41
N ASP A 72 10.78 -3.25 -4.16
CA ASP A 72 9.66 -4.07 -3.70
C ASP A 72 10.09 -5.48 -3.26
N ASN A 73 11.03 -6.07 -4.01
CA ASN A 73 11.56 -7.41 -3.73
C ASN A 73 12.44 -7.43 -2.47
N GLU A 74 13.23 -6.39 -2.25
CA GLU A 74 14.06 -6.26 -1.04
C GLU A 74 13.18 -6.10 0.19
N MET A 75 12.17 -5.23 0.12
CA MET A 75 11.23 -5.04 1.23
C MET A 75 10.45 -6.33 1.52
N ALA A 76 9.99 -7.04 0.49
CA ALA A 76 9.32 -8.33 0.65
C ALA A 76 10.21 -9.37 1.37
N ALA A 77 11.50 -9.43 1.00
CA ALA A 77 12.48 -10.30 1.65
C ALA A 77 12.69 -9.94 3.13
N VAL A 78 12.79 -8.64 3.46
CA VAL A 78 12.89 -8.14 4.85
C VAL A 78 11.67 -8.58 5.67
N VAL A 79 10.46 -8.37 5.16
CA VAL A 79 9.22 -8.78 5.85
C VAL A 79 9.19 -10.29 6.06
N GLN A 80 9.55 -11.08 5.05
CA GLN A 80 9.52 -12.54 5.16
C GLN A 80 10.55 -13.05 6.19
N LYS A 81 11.75 -12.47 6.24
CA LYS A 81 12.76 -12.77 7.25
C LYS A 81 12.25 -12.48 8.66
N GLU A 82 11.69 -11.30 8.87
CA GLU A 82 11.14 -10.86 10.15
C GLU A 82 9.93 -11.68 10.58
N ARG A 83 9.09 -12.09 9.61
CA ARG A 83 7.96 -13.00 9.85
C ARG A 83 8.45 -14.35 10.34
N SER A 84 9.40 -14.95 9.63
CA SER A 84 9.98 -16.23 10.01
C SER A 84 10.58 -16.18 11.41
N ARG A 85 11.28 -15.09 11.76
CA ARG A 85 11.82 -14.88 13.12
C ARG A 85 10.72 -14.81 14.18
N LEU A 86 9.60 -14.12 13.90
CA LEU A 86 8.47 -14.02 14.81
C LEU A 86 7.84 -15.40 15.11
N PHE A 87 7.68 -16.24 14.08
CA PHE A 87 7.02 -17.54 14.18
C PHE A 87 7.97 -18.74 14.37
N CYS A 88 9.28 -18.52 14.46
CA CYS A 88 10.23 -19.64 14.62
C CYS A 88 10.08 -20.36 15.97
N LYS A 89 9.45 -19.73 16.97
CA LYS A 89 9.25 -20.28 18.32
C LYS A 89 7.89 -20.98 18.53
N THR A 90 7.04 -21.04 17.50
CA THR A 90 5.68 -21.60 17.61
C THR A 90 5.52 -23.00 17.02
N LYS A 91 6.61 -23.72 16.77
CA LYS A 91 6.55 -25.18 16.61
C LYS A 91 6.63 -25.83 18.01
N GLN A 92 5.48 -25.91 18.68
CA GLN A 92 5.23 -26.88 19.75
C GLN A 92 4.41 -28.02 19.15
#